data_AF-A0A2R6RYN8-F1
#
_entry.id   AF-A0A2R6RYN8-F1
#
_cell.length_a   1.000
_cell.length_b   1.000
_cell.length_c   1.000
_cell.angle_alpha   90.00
_cell.angle_beta   90.00
_cell.angle_gamma   90.00
#
_symmetry.space_group_name_H-M   'P 1'
#
loop_
_entity.id
_entity.type
_entity.pdbx_description
1 polymer ?
#
loop_
_entity_poly.entity_id
_entity_poly.type
_entity_poly.pdbx_seq_one_letter_code
_entity_poly.pdbx_strand_id
1 'polypeptide(L)'
;MNGKTYGTCSGLNQHAYFEAALRLKSQVNLLKILDNAGIQANGRFYDAGMGVEEAIRMGVGYMPGLWCNEDKTGNSQLYQVVVCGDIKGTRIIDCPGIPMRGSAVNQSSFLHSKFN
;
A
#
# COMPACT_ATOMS: atom_id res chain seq x y z
N MET A 1 18.05 1.13 -1.12
CA MET A 1 18.28 -0.23 -0.59
C MET A 1 17.73 -0.30 0.83
N ASN A 2 16.50 -0.77 1.00
CA ASN A 2 15.81 -0.80 2.31
C ASN A 2 16.11 -2.08 3.13
N GLY A 3 16.93 -3.00 2.60
CA GLY A 3 17.18 -4.32 3.21
C GLY A 3 18.02 -4.27 4.49
N LYS A 4 18.88 -3.26 4.69
CA LYS A 4 19.77 -3.21 5.88
C LYS A 4 19.03 -2.82 7.17
N THR A 5 17.97 -2.01 7.09
CA THR A 5 17.28 -1.47 8.27
C THR A 5 16.13 -2.35 8.76
N TYR A 6 15.47 -3.09 7.87
CA TYR A 6 14.30 -3.91 8.24
C TYR A 6 14.53 -5.41 8.03
N GLY A 7 15.39 -5.80 7.07
CA GLY A 7 15.62 -7.20 6.75
C GLY A 7 16.33 -7.97 7.85
N THR A 8 17.24 -7.33 8.58
CA THR A 8 17.99 -7.94 9.70
C THR A 8 17.10 -8.37 10.87
N CYS A 9 15.95 -7.71 11.06
CA CYS A 9 14.99 -8.06 12.11
C CYS A 9 14.02 -9.18 11.71
N SER A 10 14.02 -9.62 10.45
CA SER A 10 13.05 -10.60 9.93
C SER A 10 13.41 -12.07 10.26
N GLY A 11 14.64 -12.33 10.68
CA GLY A 11 15.16 -13.70 10.81
C GLY A 11 15.43 -14.40 9.46
N LEU A 12 15.22 -13.72 8.33
CA LEU A 12 15.52 -14.22 6.99
C LEU A 12 16.91 -13.76 6.54
N ASN A 13 17.59 -14.60 5.76
CA ASN A 13 18.76 -14.13 5.01
C ASN A 13 18.35 -13.12 3.93
N GLN A 14 19.32 -12.38 3.40
CA GLN A 14 19.05 -11.30 2.45
C GLN A 14 18.24 -11.76 1.21
N HIS A 15 18.60 -12.89 0.61
CA HIS A 15 17.91 -13.41 -0.56
C HIS A 15 16.45 -13.74 -0.23
N ALA A 16 16.23 -14.51 0.84
CA ALA A 16 14.90 -14.91 1.29
C ALA A 16 14.02 -13.70 1.66
N TYR A 17 14.60 -12.65 2.24
CA TYR A 17 13.87 -11.41 2.56
C TYR A 17 13.35 -10.71 1.29
N PHE A 18 14.19 -10.55 0.27
CA PHE A 18 13.76 -9.93 -0.99
C PHE A 18 12.81 -10.84 -1.79
N GLU A 19 13.04 -12.15 -1.78
CA GLU A 19 12.15 -13.13 -2.41
C GLU A 19 10.75 -13.11 -1.77
N ALA A 20 10.67 -13.06 -0.44
CA ALA A 20 9.41 -12.92 0.27
C ALA A 20 8.67 -11.62 -0.11
N ALA A 21 9.37 -10.48 -0.18
CA ALA A 21 8.78 -9.21 -0.60
C ALA A 21 8.26 -9.25 -2.04
N LEU A 22 9.01 -9.84 -2.97
CA LEU A 22 8.59 -10.02 -4.37
C LEU A 22 7.36 -10.93 -4.49
N ARG A 23 7.32 -12.02 -3.72
CA ARG A 23 6.18 -12.94 -3.67
C ARG A 23 4.91 -12.26 -3.14
N LEU A 24 5.01 -11.46 -2.09
CA LEU A 24 3.86 -10.71 -1.59
C LEU A 24 3.40 -9.65 -2.61
N LYS A 25 4.34 -8.94 -3.24
CA LYS A 25 4.02 -7.94 -4.28
C LYS A 25 3.32 -8.57 -5.48
N SER A 26 3.68 -9.78 -5.90
CA SER A 26 3.04 -10.44 -7.05
C SER A 26 1.60 -10.88 -6.78
N GLN A 27 1.21 -11.02 -5.51
CA GLN A 27 -0.16 -11.34 -5.10
C GLN A 27 -1.10 -10.12 -5.15
N VAL A 28 -0.56 -8.90 -5.19
CA VAL A 28 -1.34 -7.65 -5.10
C VAL A 28 -1.09 -6.77 -6.33
N ASN A 29 -2.03 -6.79 -7.28
CA ASN A 29 -2.02 -5.86 -8.40
C ASN A 29 -2.82 -4.59 -8.04
N LEU A 30 -2.19 -3.71 -7.26
CA LEU A 30 -2.81 -2.49 -6.73
C LEU A 30 -3.43 -1.61 -7.83
N LEU A 31 -2.71 -1.36 -8.93
CA LEU A 31 -3.19 -0.51 -10.01
C LEU A 31 -4.44 -1.08 -10.67
N LYS A 32 -4.47 -2.40 -10.93
CA LYS A 32 -5.64 -3.05 -11.52
C LYS A 32 -6.83 -3.05 -10.55
N ILE A 33 -6.59 -3.28 -9.26
CA ILE A 33 -7.64 -3.25 -8.23
C ILE A 33 -8.30 -1.87 -8.20
N LEU A 34 -7.50 -0.81 -8.15
CA LEU A 34 -8.00 0.56 -8.12
C LEU A 34 -8.69 0.95 -9.44
N ASP A 35 -8.12 0.60 -10.59
CA ASP A 35 -8.72 0.88 -11.91
C ASP A 35 -10.07 0.17 -12.09
N ASN A 36 -10.19 -1.08 -11.65
CA ASN A 36 -11.46 -1.81 -11.64
C ASN A 36 -12.54 -1.13 -10.78
N ALA A 37 -12.13 -0.35 -9.77
CA ALA A 37 -13.02 0.45 -8.93
C ALA A 37 -13.23 1.88 -9.47
N GLY A 38 -12.70 2.20 -10.66
CA GLY A 38 -12.77 3.54 -11.26
C GLY A 38 -11.80 4.55 -10.66
N ILE A 39 -10.86 4.11 -9.81
CA ILE A 39 -9.85 4.95 -9.16
C ILE A 39 -8.57 4.90 -9.99
N GLN A 40 -8.37 5.92 -10.81
CA GLN A 40 -7.26 5.97 -11.75
C GLN A 40 -6.18 6.93 -11.26
N ALA A 41 -4.92 6.60 -11.58
CA ALA A 41 -3.76 7.39 -11.20
C ALA A 41 -3.58 8.66 -12.06
N ASN A 42 -4.65 9.44 -12.21
CA ASN A 42 -4.79 10.56 -13.13
C ASN A 42 -4.69 11.95 -12.44
N GLY A 43 -4.27 11.98 -11.18
CA GLY A 43 -4.15 13.19 -10.36
C GLY A 43 -5.46 13.68 -9.76
N ARG A 44 -6.59 13.02 -10.00
CA ARG A 44 -7.87 13.36 -9.35
C ARG A 44 -7.85 12.98 -7.88
N PHE A 45 -8.71 13.66 -7.13
CA PHE A 45 -8.97 13.39 -5.73
C PHE A 45 -10.03 12.32 -5.57
N TYR A 46 -9.77 11.38 -4.66
CA TYR A 46 -10.68 10.30 -4.30
C TYR A 46 -10.85 10.28 -2.78
N ASP A 47 -12.00 9.78 -2.32
CA ASP A 47 -12.20 9.55 -0.89
C ASP A 47 -11.21 8.47 -0.41
N ALA A 48 -10.39 8.79 0.58
CA ALA A 48 -9.34 7.90 1.06
C ALA A 48 -9.93 6.66 1.75
N GLY A 49 -11.04 6.81 2.50
CA GLY A 49 -11.65 5.73 3.26
C GLY A 49 -12.64 4.90 2.45
N MET A 50 -13.77 5.49 2.10
CA MET A 50 -14.85 4.81 1.37
C MET A 50 -14.51 4.55 -0.10
N GLY A 51 -13.50 5.24 -0.64
CA GLY A 51 -13.01 5.01 -2.01
C GLY A 51 -11.79 4.09 -2.04
N VAL A 52 -10.62 4.64 -1.72
CA VAL A 52 -9.33 3.97 -1.92
C VAL A 52 -9.15 2.77 -0.99
N GLU A 53 -9.34 2.95 0.33
CA GLU A 53 -9.14 1.89 1.32
C GLU A 53 -10.09 0.72 1.07
N GLU A 54 -11.37 1.01 0.83
CA GLU A 54 -12.39 -0.01 0.59
C GLU A 54 -12.19 -0.77 -0.73
N ALA A 55 -11.83 -0.07 -1.82
CA ALA A 55 -11.51 -0.73 -3.09
C ALA A 55 -10.34 -1.72 -2.94
N ILE A 56 -9.30 -1.32 -2.21
CA ILE A 56 -8.15 -2.18 -1.95
C ILE A 56 -8.54 -3.33 -1.01
N ARG A 57 -9.33 -3.07 0.03
CA ARG A 57 -9.85 -4.11 0.93
C ARG A 57 -10.63 -5.18 0.17
N MET A 58 -11.50 -4.78 -0.75
CA MET A 58 -12.26 -5.72 -1.59
C MET A 58 -11.37 -6.51 -2.55
N GLY A 59 -10.35 -5.87 -3.13
CA GLY A 59 -9.44 -6.52 -4.08
C GLY A 59 -8.38 -7.43 -3.45
N VAL A 60 -7.92 -7.10 -2.24
CA VAL A 60 -6.88 -7.84 -1.50
C VAL A 60 -7.48 -8.82 -0.49
N GLY A 61 -8.69 -8.57 -0.01
CA GLY A 61 -9.37 -9.35 1.03
C GLY A 61 -9.02 -8.94 2.47
N TYR A 62 -8.08 -8.02 2.64
CA TYR A 62 -7.56 -7.57 3.94
C TYR A 62 -7.49 -6.04 3.99
N MET A 63 -7.63 -5.47 5.17
CA MET A 63 -7.61 -4.02 5.33
C MET A 63 -6.19 -3.46 5.10
N PRO A 64 -5.97 -2.56 4.12
CA PRO A 64 -4.67 -1.94 3.91
C PRO A 64 -4.46 -0.77 4.88
N GLY A 65 -3.19 -0.38 5.05
CA GLY A 65 -2.84 0.95 5.55
C GLY A 65 -2.67 1.93 4.38
N LEU A 66 -3.15 3.16 4.54
CA LEU A 66 -2.96 4.24 3.58
C LEU A 66 -2.05 5.31 4.17
N TRP A 67 -0.99 5.65 3.43
CA TRP A 67 -0.10 6.73 3.78
C TRP A 67 -0.17 7.81 2.73
N CYS A 68 -0.50 9.01 3.15
CA CYS A 68 -0.49 10.20 2.32
C CYS A 68 0.67 11.11 2.70
N ASN A 69 1.14 11.87 1.71
CA ASN A 69 1.99 13.03 1.95
C ASN A 69 1.36 14.26 1.30
N GLU A 70 1.98 15.42 1.47
CA GLU A 70 1.52 16.67 0.86
C GLU A 70 2.31 16.96 -0.42
N ASP A 71 1.63 17.48 -1.44
CA ASP A 71 2.28 18.04 -2.61
C ASP A 71 2.80 19.47 -2.36
N LYS A 72 3.40 20.10 -3.37
CA LYS A 72 3.95 21.46 -3.23
C LYS A 72 2.90 22.54 -2.94
N THR A 73 1.63 22.23 -3.17
CA THR A 73 0.49 23.12 -2.92
C THR A 73 -0.24 22.79 -1.62
N GLY A 74 0.27 21.82 -0.84
CA GLY A 74 -0.33 21.40 0.42
C GLY A 74 -1.48 20.40 0.27
N ASN A 75 -1.74 19.89 -0.95
CA ASN A 75 -2.79 18.90 -1.13
C ASN A 75 -2.29 17.53 -0.70
N SER A 76 -3.16 16.78 -0.01
CA SER A 76 -2.89 15.39 0.30
C SER A 76 -2.88 14.55 -0.98
N GLN A 77 -1.89 13.68 -1.11
CA GLN A 77 -1.74 12.73 -2.21
C GLN A 77 -1.44 11.35 -1.64
N LEU A 78 -2.03 10.31 -2.22
CA LEU A 78 -1.74 8.94 -1.87
C LEU A 78 -0.26 8.65 -2.19
N TYR A 79 0.50 8.22 -1.19
CA TYR A 79 1.94 8.04 -1.28
C TYR A 79 2.35 6.57 -1.15
N GLN A 80 1.81 5.84 -0.16
CA GLN A 80 2.06 4.42 -0.01
C GLN A 80 0.78 3.69 0.38
N VAL A 81 0.69 2.45 -0.09
CA VAL A 81 -0.28 1.46 0.38
C VAL A 81 0.50 0.37 1.10
N VAL A 82 0.12 0.08 2.32
CA VAL A 82 0.77 -0.92 3.17
C VAL A 82 -0.16 -2.12 3.31
N VAL A 83 0.36 -3.31 3.03
CA VAL A 83 -0.30 -4.59 3.30
C VAL A 83 0.61 -5.43 4.17
N CYS A 84 0.02 -6.22 5.07
CA CYS A 84 0.78 -7.10 5.94
C CYS A 84 0.92 -8.49 5.34
N GLY A 85 2.12 -9.06 5.45
CA GLY A 85 2.38 -10.46 5.15
C GLY A 85 2.56 -11.26 6.44
N ASP A 86 2.37 -12.57 6.37
CA ASP A 86 2.78 -13.45 7.47
C ASP A 86 4.30 -13.38 7.69
N ILE A 87 4.78 -13.92 8.82
CA ILE A 87 6.19 -13.82 9.21
C ILE A 87 7.17 -14.39 8.17
N LYS A 88 6.71 -15.28 7.30
CA LYS A 88 7.51 -15.89 6.21
C LYS A 88 7.34 -15.14 4.88
N GLY A 89 6.47 -14.14 4.82
CA GLY A 89 6.05 -13.42 3.63
C GLY A 89 5.49 -14.33 2.53
N THR A 90 4.69 -15.32 2.91
CA THR A 90 4.07 -16.30 1.99
C THR A 90 2.66 -15.89 1.57
N ARG A 91 1.94 -15.21 2.45
CA ARG A 91 0.54 -14.82 2.27
C ARG A 91 0.33 -13.43 2.84
N ILE A 92 -0.57 -12.69 2.22
CA ILE A 92 -1.16 -11.48 2.79
C ILE A 92 -2.08 -11.88 3.95
N ILE A 93 -2.07 -11.09 5.02
CA ILE A 93 -2.89 -11.27 6.22
C ILE A 93 -3.39 -9.90 6.71
N ASP A 94 -4.35 -9.91 7.64
CA ASP A 94 -4.68 -8.71 8.40
C ASP A 94 -3.47 -8.19 9.17
N CYS A 95 -3.32 -6.87 9.20
CA CYS A 95 -2.28 -6.24 9.99
C CYS A 95 -2.59 -6.38 11.48
N PRO A 96 -1.66 -6.90 12.30
CA PRO A 96 -1.84 -6.95 13.76
C PRO A 96 -1.72 -5.53 14.35
N GLY A 97 -2.83 -4.80 14.37
CA GLY A 97 -2.92 -3.41 14.84
C GLY A 97 -3.96 -2.58 14.08
N ILE A 98 -4.13 -1.31 14.43
CA ILE A 98 -4.97 -0.39 13.65
C ILE A 98 -4.33 -0.22 12.27
N PRO A 99 -5.09 -0.33 11.16
CA PRO A 99 -4.57 -0.04 9.82
C PRO A 99 -3.92 1.34 9.83
N MET A 100 -2.64 1.42 9.47
CA MET A 100 -1.87 2.66 9.57
C MET A 100 -2.45 3.67 8.57
N ARG A 101 -3.29 4.59 9.03
CA ARG A 101 -3.65 5.81 8.30
C ARG A 101 -2.61 6.88 8.61
N GLY A 102 -1.55 6.94 7.80
CA GLY A 102 -0.58 8.03 7.88
C GLY A 102 -1.13 9.26 7.16
N SER A 103 -1.34 10.38 7.87
CA SER A 103 -1.73 11.73 7.37
C SER A 103 -2.81 11.80 6.27
N ALA A 104 -3.56 10.72 6.03
CA ALA A 104 -4.58 10.66 5.00
C ALA A 104 -5.81 11.45 5.47
N VAL A 105 -6.07 12.57 4.81
CA VAL A 105 -7.32 13.32 4.94
C VAL A 105 -8.40 12.69 4.07
N ASN A 106 -9.65 13.08 4.28
CA ASN A 106 -10.83 12.47 3.63
C ASN A 106 -10.68 12.37 2.10
N GLN A 107 -10.02 13.33 1.46
CA GLN A 107 -9.73 13.28 0.02
C GLN A 107 -8.23 13.38 -0.26
N SER A 108 -7.74 12.48 -1.09
CA SER A 108 -6.34 12.43 -1.51
C SER A 108 -6.23 12.26 -3.01
N SER A 109 -5.31 13.01 -3.63
CA SER A 109 -5.03 12.87 -5.06
C SER A 109 -4.27 11.57 -5.35
N PHE A 110 -4.56 10.93 -6.49
CA PHE A 110 -3.89 9.70 -6.90
C PHE A 110 -3.10 9.90 -8.19
N LEU A 111 -1.77 9.98 -8.08
CA LEU A 111 -0.86 10.29 -9.17
C LEU A 111 -0.11 9.06 -9.67
N HIS A 112 -0.07 8.87 -10.99
CA HIS A 112 0.65 7.75 -11.63
C HIS A 112 2.13 7.70 -11.27
N SER A 113 2.79 8.86 -11.15
CA SER A 113 4.22 8.99 -10.82
C SER A 113 4.61 8.43 -9.45
N LYS A 114 3.63 8.06 -8.60
CA LYS A 114 3.87 7.47 -7.27
C LYS A 114 3.83 5.94 -7.26
N PHE A 115 3.31 5.29 -8.31
CA PHE A 115 2.96 3.86 -8.27
C PHE A 115 3.52 3.02 -9.43
N ASN A 116 4.48 3.58 -10.19
CA ASN A 116 5.26 2.86 -11.20
C ASN A 116 6.62 2.39 -10.67
#